data_AF-A0A662GIU7-F1
#
_entry.id   AF-A0A662GIU7-F1
#
_cell.length_a   1.000
_cell.length_b   1.000
_cell.length_c   1.000
_cell.angle_alpha   90.00
_cell.angle_beta   90.00
_cell.angle_gamma   90.00
#
_symmetry.space_group_name_H-M   'P 1'
#
loop_
_entity.id
_entity.type
_entity.pdbx_description
1 polymer ?
#
loop_
_entity_poly.entity_id
_entity_poly.type
_entity_poly.pdbx_seq_one_letter_code
_entity_poly.pdbx_strand_id
1 'polypeptide(L)'
;MKGGIDIRYVALTQLRIIKNFYKYRELEKMFNIPSALICRYVKGDVVPGADRAKEIIDKISKLNILESLIKKRIKFVDREYVGLLDIIYDVNLLRMAAMEAYKLYNDSDIDDVLTVSVDGIPLATYIADILKSKLVIAKPYRDIGVEKYYEETYFMLSPPKITSIYVPKKMLKKRDKVLIVDDLIRTGRTVKALIKIIDKADAKLQGVFTMIAIGNVWEKVLSNYIEKVHPLIKLPKKLM
;
A
#
# COMPACT_ATOMS: atom_id res chain seq x y z
N MET A 1 -2.20 -24.57 -1.24
CA MET A 1 -1.47 -23.48 -0.57
C MET A 1 -1.00 -22.52 -1.64
N LYS A 2 -1.42 -21.24 -1.62
CA LYS A 2 -0.87 -20.22 -2.53
C LYS A 2 0.65 -20.20 -2.30
N GLY A 3 1.46 -20.37 -3.35
CA GLY A 3 2.91 -20.52 -3.23
C GLY A 3 3.52 -19.34 -2.48
N GLY A 4 4.19 -19.61 -1.37
CA GLY A 4 4.81 -18.58 -0.53
C GLY A 4 5.92 -17.85 -1.27
N ILE A 5 6.11 -16.58 -0.94
CA ILE A 5 7.17 -15.76 -1.52
C ILE A 5 8.53 -16.24 -1.02
N ASP A 6 9.50 -16.37 -1.94
CA ASP A 6 10.88 -16.66 -1.56
C ASP A 6 11.51 -15.45 -0.84
N ILE A 7 11.66 -15.60 0.48
CA ILE A 7 12.23 -14.57 1.37
C ILE A 7 13.62 -14.12 0.93
N ARG A 8 14.38 -14.97 0.24
CA ARG A 8 15.71 -14.62 -0.28
C ARG A 8 15.60 -13.59 -1.40
N TYR A 9 14.65 -13.79 -2.30
CA TYR A 9 14.37 -12.83 -3.38
C TYR A 9 13.83 -11.50 -2.84
N VAL A 10 13.03 -11.55 -1.78
CA VAL A 10 12.57 -10.35 -1.06
C VAL A 10 13.74 -9.56 -0.51
N ALA A 11 14.62 -10.21 0.25
CA ALA A 11 15.78 -9.56 0.85
C ALA A 11 16.68 -8.91 -0.21
N LEU A 12 16.94 -9.60 -1.33
CA LEU A 12 17.70 -9.06 -2.45
C LEU A 12 17.02 -7.85 -3.09
N THR A 13 15.73 -7.95 -3.37
CA THR A 13 14.96 -6.86 -4.00
C THR A 13 14.97 -5.62 -3.12
N GLN A 14 14.76 -5.78 -1.81
CA GLN A 14 14.81 -4.67 -0.87
C GLN A 14 16.21 -4.07 -0.76
N LEU A 15 17.27 -4.88 -0.66
CA LEU A 15 18.64 -4.37 -0.64
C LEU A 15 19.01 -3.60 -1.91
N ARG A 16 18.57 -4.07 -3.09
CA ARG A 16 18.75 -3.35 -4.36
C ARG A 16 18.08 -1.98 -4.33
N ILE A 17 16.84 -1.92 -3.84
CA ILE A 17 16.09 -0.68 -3.69
C ILE A 17 16.83 0.27 -2.74
N ILE A 18 17.18 -0.20 -1.54
CA ILE A 18 17.81 0.60 -0.49
C ILE A 18 19.18 1.10 -0.97
N LYS A 19 19.91 0.31 -1.75
CA LYS A 19 21.20 0.70 -2.33
C LYS A 19 21.11 1.93 -3.25
N ASN A 20 19.95 2.26 -3.81
CA ASN A 20 19.78 3.49 -4.58
C ASN A 20 19.84 4.76 -3.70
N PHE A 21 19.70 4.61 -2.38
CA PHE A 21 19.64 5.72 -1.42
C PHE A 21 20.82 5.79 -0.46
N TYR A 22 21.59 4.69 -0.35
CA TYR A 22 22.71 4.59 0.59
C TYR A 22 23.97 4.09 -0.13
N LYS A 23 25.13 4.56 0.33
CA LYS A 23 26.44 4.06 -0.10
C LYS A 23 26.70 2.69 0.56
N TYR A 24 27.54 1.87 -0.08
CA TYR A 24 27.87 0.54 0.46
C TYR A 24 28.42 0.58 1.90
N ARG A 25 29.24 1.59 2.22
CA ARG A 25 29.78 1.78 3.58
C ARG A 25 28.69 2.07 4.63
N GLU A 26 27.62 2.74 4.23
CA GLU A 26 26.47 2.99 5.12
C GLU A 26 25.67 1.71 5.31
N LEU A 27 25.40 0.98 4.23
CA LEU A 27 24.74 -0.33 4.29
C LEU A 27 25.52 -1.33 5.12
N GLU A 28 26.85 -1.34 5.04
CA GLU A 28 27.68 -2.22 5.85
C GLU A 28 27.48 -1.99 7.35
N LYS A 29 27.46 -0.71 7.77
CA LYS A 29 27.17 -0.35 9.16
C LYS A 29 25.73 -0.69 9.54
N MET A 30 24.77 -0.36 8.67
CA MET A 30 23.35 -0.59 8.91
C MET A 30 23.04 -2.08 9.01
N PHE A 31 23.64 -2.92 8.17
CA PHE A 31 23.31 -4.34 8.07
C PHE A 31 24.27 -5.24 8.83
N ASN A 32 25.44 -4.75 9.23
CA ASN A 32 26.56 -5.55 9.73
C ASN A 32 26.95 -6.65 8.72
N ILE A 33 27.03 -6.28 7.44
CA ILE A 33 27.38 -7.17 6.32
C ILE A 33 28.50 -6.48 5.52
N PRO A 34 29.63 -7.14 5.22
CA PRO A 34 30.71 -6.52 4.47
C PRO A 34 30.23 -5.93 3.13
N SER A 35 30.69 -4.71 2.79
CA SER A 35 30.31 -4.00 1.56
C SER A 35 30.47 -4.86 0.30
N ALA A 36 31.53 -5.67 0.23
CA ALA A 36 31.77 -6.58 -0.89
C ALA A 36 30.65 -7.64 -1.06
N LEU A 37 30.15 -8.17 0.06
CA LEU A 37 29.06 -9.14 0.04
C LEU A 37 27.72 -8.47 -0.30
N ILE A 38 27.46 -7.27 0.24
CA ILE A 38 26.29 -6.46 -0.15
C ILE A 38 26.31 -6.17 -1.65
N CYS A 39 27.46 -5.81 -2.22
CA CYS A 39 27.61 -5.59 -3.66
C CYS A 39 27.22 -6.82 -4.49
N ARG A 40 27.68 -8.00 -4.10
CA ARG A 40 27.32 -9.27 -4.75
C ARG A 40 25.82 -9.57 -4.63
N TYR A 41 25.21 -9.32 -3.48
CA TYR A 41 23.75 -9.43 -3.30
C TYR A 41 22.99 -8.46 -4.21
N VAL A 42 23.36 -7.18 -4.21
CA VAL A 42 22.71 -6.16 -5.06
C VAL A 42 22.82 -6.53 -6.54
N LYS A 43 23.98 -7.01 -7.00
CA LYS A 43 24.16 -7.47 -8.39
C LYS A 43 23.40 -8.76 -8.70
N GLY A 44 23.15 -9.60 -7.69
CA GLY A 44 22.57 -10.92 -7.86
C GLY A 44 23.59 -12.02 -8.14
N ASP A 45 24.88 -11.72 -7.95
CA ASP A 45 25.98 -12.69 -8.12
C ASP A 45 25.91 -13.81 -7.06
N VAL A 46 25.29 -13.51 -5.91
CA VAL A 46 25.05 -14.44 -4.81
C VAL A 46 23.67 -14.18 -4.22
N VAL A 47 23.01 -15.23 -3.76
CA VAL A 47 21.74 -15.17 -3.04
C VAL A 47 22.02 -15.46 -1.55
N PRO A 48 21.50 -14.65 -0.61
CA PRO A 48 21.64 -14.95 0.81
C PRO A 48 20.93 -16.27 1.15
N GLY A 49 21.48 -17.01 2.12
CA GLY A 49 20.75 -18.11 2.77
C GLY A 49 19.47 -17.60 3.45
N ALA A 50 18.53 -18.51 3.73
CA ALA A 50 17.22 -18.14 4.29
C ALA A 50 17.33 -17.33 5.60
N ASP A 51 18.21 -17.74 6.52
CA ASP A 51 18.41 -17.04 7.80
C ASP A 51 18.95 -15.63 7.58
N ARG A 52 19.98 -15.48 6.73
CA ARG A 52 20.53 -14.16 6.39
C ARG A 52 19.51 -13.28 5.68
N ALA A 53 18.67 -13.84 4.82
CA ALA A 53 17.60 -13.10 4.15
C ALA A 53 16.59 -12.56 5.18
N LYS A 54 16.21 -13.38 6.16
CA LYS A 54 15.35 -12.99 7.26
C LYS A 54 15.99 -11.88 8.11
N GLU A 55 17.26 -12.02 8.48
CA GLU A 55 18.02 -10.99 9.20
C GLU A 55 18.00 -9.64 8.46
N ILE A 56 18.21 -9.65 7.14
CA ILE A 56 18.17 -8.46 6.30
C ILE A 56 16.78 -7.80 6.39
N ILE A 57 15.71 -8.57 6.17
CA ILE A 57 14.33 -8.07 6.18
C ILE A 57 13.93 -7.52 7.54
N ASP A 58 14.25 -8.25 8.61
CA ASP A 58 13.99 -7.82 9.99
C ASP A 58 14.71 -6.52 10.30
N LYS A 59 15.95 -6.37 9.82
CA LYS A 59 16.74 -5.16 10.04
C LYS A 59 16.21 -3.98 9.23
N ILE A 60 15.75 -4.19 8.00
CA ILE A 60 15.05 -3.17 7.20
C ILE A 60 13.81 -2.65 7.96
N SER A 61 13.03 -3.59 8.51
CA SER A 61 11.83 -3.27 9.29
C SER A 61 12.18 -2.49 10.54
N LYS A 62 13.15 -2.95 11.35
CA LYS A 62 13.57 -2.30 12.59
C LYS A 62 14.13 -0.89 12.39
N LEU A 63 14.80 -0.65 11.26
CA LEU A 63 15.38 0.65 10.92
C LEU A 63 14.37 1.62 10.29
N ASN A 64 13.10 1.22 10.10
CA ASN A 64 12.05 2.03 9.47
C ASN A 64 12.52 2.69 8.17
N ILE A 65 13.25 1.95 7.34
CA ILE A 65 13.92 2.52 6.15
C ILE A 65 12.87 3.07 5.17
N LEU A 66 11.78 2.33 4.94
CA LEU A 66 10.70 2.76 4.07
C LEU A 66 10.10 4.10 4.54
N GLU A 67 9.75 4.19 5.82
CA GLU A 67 9.22 5.42 6.42
C GLU A 67 10.19 6.59 6.25
N SER A 68 11.49 6.38 6.51
CA SER A 68 12.53 7.42 6.32
C SER A 68 12.61 7.89 4.86
N LEU A 69 12.56 6.96 3.90
CA LEU A 69 12.62 7.27 2.47
C LEU A 69 11.40 8.06 2.00
N ILE A 70 10.21 7.71 2.48
CA ILE A 70 8.98 8.43 2.18
C ILE A 70 9.05 9.83 2.82
N LYS A 71 9.39 9.94 4.12
CA LYS A 71 9.47 11.24 4.82
C LYS A 71 10.36 12.25 4.10
N LYS A 72 11.49 11.80 3.55
CA LYS A 72 12.42 12.64 2.76
C LYS A 72 11.82 13.18 1.45
N ARG A 73 10.76 12.55 0.93
CA ARG A 73 10.09 12.94 -0.33
C ARG A 73 8.78 13.66 -0.13
N ILE A 74 8.26 13.69 1.09
CA ILE A 74 7.06 14.46 1.41
C ILE A 74 7.41 15.94 1.19
N LYS A 75 6.77 16.53 0.18
CA LYS A 75 6.81 17.97 -0.08
C LYS A 75 5.46 18.55 0.29
N PHE A 76 5.45 19.74 0.89
CA PHE A 76 4.22 20.47 1.14
C PHE A 76 4.01 21.50 0.04
N VAL A 77 2.84 21.45 -0.58
CA VAL A 77 2.36 22.44 -1.53
C VAL A 77 1.43 23.38 -0.78
N ASP A 78 1.69 24.68 -0.86
CA ASP A 78 0.93 25.76 -0.20
C ASP A 78 0.70 25.56 1.31
N ARG A 79 1.58 24.79 1.97
CA ARG A 79 1.50 24.42 3.40
C ARG A 79 0.26 23.62 3.82
N GLU A 80 -0.62 23.26 2.89
CA GLU A 80 -1.88 22.54 3.16
C GLU A 80 -2.01 21.19 2.44
N TYR A 81 -1.23 20.98 1.37
CA TYR A 81 -1.29 19.79 0.53
C TYR A 81 0.00 19.00 0.61
N VAL A 82 -0.13 17.67 0.71
CA VAL A 82 1.01 16.76 0.62
C VAL A 82 1.21 16.39 -0.83
N GLY A 83 2.35 16.74 -1.39
CA GLY A 83 2.78 16.30 -2.71
C GLY A 83 3.11 14.81 -2.67
N LEU A 84 2.32 14.01 -3.38
CA LEU A 84 2.44 12.54 -3.39
C LEU A 84 3.22 12.00 -4.58
N LEU A 85 3.40 12.78 -5.65
CA LEU A 85 3.90 12.27 -6.95
C LEU A 85 5.26 11.57 -6.83
N ASP A 86 6.20 12.15 -6.06
CA ASP A 86 7.53 11.58 -5.81
C ASP A 86 7.48 10.26 -5.00
N ILE A 87 6.32 9.92 -4.42
CA ILE A 87 6.10 8.75 -3.58
C ILE A 87 5.30 7.70 -4.36
N ILE A 88 4.13 8.07 -4.89
CA ILE A 88 3.18 7.14 -5.52
C ILE A 88 3.61 6.69 -6.91
N TYR A 89 4.56 7.39 -7.54
CA TYR A 89 5.16 6.98 -8.82
C TYR A 89 6.60 6.45 -8.68
N ASP A 90 7.17 6.42 -7.48
CA ASP A 90 8.44 5.73 -7.24
C ASP A 90 8.19 4.23 -7.08
N VAL A 91 8.40 3.49 -8.17
CA VAL A 91 8.24 2.04 -8.24
C VAL A 91 8.98 1.30 -7.11
N ASN A 92 10.13 1.81 -6.66
CA ASN A 92 10.87 1.17 -5.59
C ASN A 92 10.15 1.33 -4.25
N LEU A 93 9.60 2.51 -3.97
CA LEU A 93 8.78 2.72 -2.77
C LEU A 93 7.49 1.89 -2.81
N LEU A 94 6.83 1.81 -3.96
CA LEU A 94 5.63 0.98 -4.12
C LEU A 94 5.91 -0.50 -3.84
N ARG A 95 7.04 -1.03 -4.33
CA ARG A 95 7.46 -2.42 -4.04
C ARG A 95 7.78 -2.64 -2.57
N MET A 96 8.40 -1.67 -1.91
CA MET A 96 8.63 -1.74 -0.47
C MET A 96 7.31 -1.69 0.32
N ALA A 97 6.40 -0.80 -0.06
CA ALA A 97 5.08 -0.69 0.56
C ALA A 97 4.26 -1.98 0.40
N ALA A 98 4.31 -2.61 -0.78
CA ALA A 98 3.65 -3.89 -1.00
C ALA A 98 4.22 -5.02 -0.11
N MET A 99 5.53 -4.98 0.17
CA MET A 99 6.14 -5.92 1.12
C MET A 99 5.62 -5.72 2.55
N GLU A 100 5.42 -4.48 2.98
CA GLU A 100 4.80 -4.19 4.28
C GLU A 100 3.34 -4.66 4.34
N ALA A 101 2.57 -4.45 3.27
CA ALA A 101 1.22 -4.99 3.17
C ALA A 101 1.21 -6.52 3.23
N TYR A 102 2.15 -7.19 2.55
CA TYR A 102 2.29 -8.65 2.60
C TYR A 102 2.53 -9.14 4.03
N LYS A 103 3.46 -8.52 4.77
CA LYS A 103 3.72 -8.89 6.18
C LYS A 103 2.46 -8.79 7.05
N LEU A 104 1.61 -7.80 6.80
CA LEU A 104 0.39 -7.56 7.58
C LEU A 104 -0.77 -8.50 7.19
N TYR A 105 -0.87 -8.87 5.91
CA TYR A 105 -2.08 -9.50 5.36
C TYR A 105 -1.88 -10.87 4.71
N ASN A 106 -0.66 -11.42 4.66
CA ASN A 106 -0.41 -12.73 4.04
C ASN A 106 -1.27 -13.85 4.65
N ASP A 107 -1.53 -13.79 5.96
CA ASP A 107 -2.30 -14.81 6.67
C ASP A 107 -3.82 -14.49 6.71
N SER A 108 -4.26 -13.45 5.98
CA SER A 108 -5.66 -13.03 5.93
C SER A 108 -6.45 -13.62 4.75
N ASP A 109 -5.80 -14.41 3.88
CA ASP A 109 -6.35 -14.96 2.62
C ASP A 109 -7.07 -13.91 1.75
N ILE A 110 -6.43 -12.79 1.45
CA ILE A 110 -7.06 -11.76 0.61
C ILE A 110 -7.43 -12.33 -0.77
N ASP A 111 -8.71 -12.20 -1.14
CA ASP A 111 -9.24 -12.57 -2.45
C ASP A 111 -9.15 -11.39 -3.41
N ASP A 112 -9.47 -10.19 -2.91
CA ASP A 112 -9.57 -8.96 -3.67
C ASP A 112 -8.78 -7.82 -3.02
N VAL A 113 -7.99 -7.11 -3.83
CA VAL A 113 -7.45 -5.80 -3.47
C VAL A 113 -8.28 -4.74 -4.18
N LEU A 114 -9.05 -3.99 -3.40
CA LEU A 114 -9.96 -2.95 -3.88
C LEU A 114 -9.34 -1.56 -3.71
N THR A 115 -9.31 -0.78 -4.78
CA THR A 115 -8.89 0.63 -4.74
C THR A 115 -9.88 1.51 -5.51
N VAL A 116 -9.77 2.83 -5.34
CA VAL A 116 -10.47 3.80 -6.19
C VAL A 116 -9.46 4.38 -7.19
N SER A 117 -9.91 4.68 -8.41
CA SER A 117 -9.03 5.36 -9.36
C SER A 117 -8.70 6.79 -8.89
N VAL A 118 -7.51 7.34 -9.12
CA VAL A 118 -6.45 6.80 -10.00
C VAL A 118 -5.16 6.50 -9.23
N ASP A 119 -4.81 7.33 -8.26
CA ASP A 119 -3.47 7.38 -7.65
C ASP A 119 -3.13 6.18 -6.74
N GLY A 120 -4.15 5.51 -6.18
CA GLY A 120 -3.98 4.27 -5.43
C GLY A 120 -3.68 3.03 -6.29
N ILE A 121 -3.95 3.07 -7.61
CA ILE A 121 -3.85 1.89 -8.50
C ILE A 121 -2.44 1.30 -8.55
N PRO A 122 -1.34 2.09 -8.70
CA PRO A 122 0.01 1.52 -8.73
C PRO A 122 0.34 0.70 -7.48
N LEU A 123 0.03 1.23 -6.29
CA LEU A 123 0.23 0.53 -5.03
C LEU A 123 -0.64 -0.74 -4.93
N ALA A 124 -1.94 -0.60 -5.22
CA ALA A 124 -2.90 -1.69 -5.20
C ALA A 124 -2.49 -2.84 -6.13
N THR A 125 -1.91 -2.52 -7.30
CA THR A 125 -1.43 -3.52 -8.26
C THR A 125 -0.29 -4.37 -7.67
N TYR A 126 0.71 -3.73 -7.05
CA TYR A 126 1.80 -4.47 -6.40
C TYR A 126 1.32 -5.29 -5.21
N ILE A 127 0.37 -4.77 -4.43
CA ILE A 127 -0.23 -5.49 -3.30
C ILE A 127 -1.07 -6.69 -3.79
N ALA A 128 -1.81 -6.55 -4.88
CA ALA A 128 -2.57 -7.64 -5.48
C ALA A 128 -1.66 -8.76 -5.98
N ASP A 129 -0.58 -8.42 -6.69
CA ASP A 129 0.39 -9.40 -7.17
C ASP A 129 1.07 -10.16 -6.01
N ILE A 130 1.52 -9.43 -4.98
CA ILE A 130 2.26 -10.04 -3.88
C ILE A 130 1.37 -10.94 -3.01
N LEU A 131 0.10 -10.56 -2.81
CA LEU A 131 -0.89 -11.36 -2.08
C LEU A 131 -1.56 -12.45 -2.93
N LYS A 132 -1.24 -12.52 -4.24
CA LYS A 132 -1.88 -13.41 -5.22
C LYS A 132 -3.40 -13.29 -5.15
N SER A 133 -3.88 -12.06 -5.23
CA SER A 133 -5.28 -11.65 -5.19
C SER A 133 -5.67 -10.90 -6.47
N LYS A 134 -6.96 -10.79 -6.72
CA LYS A 134 -7.51 -10.06 -7.87
C LYS A 134 -7.48 -8.55 -7.57
N LEU A 135 -7.07 -7.75 -8.54
CA LEU A 135 -7.19 -6.30 -8.45
C LEU A 135 -8.60 -5.86 -8.86
N VAL A 136 -9.24 -5.06 -8.01
CA VAL A 136 -10.55 -4.45 -8.26
C VAL A 136 -10.43 -2.93 -8.17
N ILE A 137 -10.93 -2.23 -9.19
CA ILE A 137 -10.83 -0.77 -9.27
C ILE A 137 -12.24 -0.19 -9.34
N ALA A 138 -12.58 0.65 -8.36
CA ALA A 138 -13.77 1.49 -8.40
C ALA A 138 -13.51 2.71 -9.27
N LYS A 139 -14.33 2.91 -10.30
CA LYS A 139 -14.17 3.98 -11.30
C LYS A 139 -15.22 5.07 -11.14
N PRO A 140 -14.95 6.31 -11.57
CA PRO A 140 -15.94 7.39 -11.56
C PRO A 140 -16.91 7.34 -12.76
N TYR A 141 -16.81 6.30 -13.59
CA TYR A 141 -17.65 6.07 -14.76
C TYR A 141 -17.97 4.58 -14.90
N ARG A 142 -18.99 4.26 -15.70
CA ARG A 142 -19.37 2.90 -16.06
C ARG A 142 -18.71 2.51 -17.37
N ASP A 143 -18.16 1.29 -17.45
CA ASP A 143 -17.66 0.68 -18.67
C ASP A 143 -18.81 0.32 -19.63
N ILE A 144 -18.60 0.52 -20.93
CA ILE A 144 -19.53 0.14 -21.99
C ILE A 144 -19.71 -1.39 -21.99
N GLY A 145 -20.94 -1.86 -22.15
CA GLY A 145 -21.26 -3.30 -22.21
C GLY A 145 -21.28 -4.01 -20.84
N VAL A 146 -21.21 -3.27 -19.73
CA VAL A 146 -21.42 -3.80 -18.38
C VAL A 146 -22.73 -3.25 -17.83
N GLU A 147 -23.65 -4.13 -17.46
CA GLU A 147 -25.00 -3.73 -17.06
C GLU A 147 -25.14 -3.47 -15.56
N LYS A 148 -24.49 -4.28 -14.72
CA LYS A 148 -24.75 -4.32 -13.27
C LYS A 148 -23.54 -3.84 -12.48
N TYR A 149 -23.78 -2.88 -11.60
CA TYR A 149 -22.77 -2.28 -10.73
C TYR A 149 -23.18 -2.33 -9.25
N TYR A 150 -22.16 -2.37 -8.40
CA TYR A 150 -22.22 -1.78 -7.07
C TYR A 150 -21.76 -0.32 -7.19
N GLU A 151 -22.50 0.59 -6.57
CA GLU A 151 -22.22 2.01 -6.66
C GLU A 151 -22.43 2.73 -5.34
N GLU A 152 -21.65 3.78 -5.11
CA GLU A 152 -21.77 4.67 -3.96
C GLU A 152 -21.45 6.10 -4.37
N THR A 153 -22.11 7.05 -3.71
CA THR A 153 -21.92 8.48 -3.93
C THR A 153 -21.51 9.16 -2.62
N TYR A 154 -20.49 10.00 -2.67
CA TYR A 154 -19.98 10.72 -1.51
C TYR A 154 -19.47 12.10 -1.88
N PHE A 155 -19.36 12.98 -0.87
CA PHE A 155 -18.84 14.33 -1.04
C PHE A 155 -17.33 14.38 -0.72
N MET A 156 -16.55 14.79 -1.70
CA MET A 156 -15.13 15.13 -1.55
C MET A 156 -15.01 16.60 -1.12
N LEU A 157 -14.05 16.93 -0.25
CA LEU A 157 -13.88 18.30 0.27
C LEU A 157 -12.79 19.11 -0.44
N SER A 158 -11.87 18.46 -1.13
CA SER A 158 -10.68 19.10 -1.68
C SER A 158 -10.30 18.45 -3.01
N PRO A 159 -10.89 18.91 -4.14
CA PRO A 159 -11.89 19.98 -4.24
C PRO A 159 -13.31 19.52 -3.79
N PRO A 160 -14.20 20.45 -3.40
CA PRO A 160 -15.61 20.17 -3.12
C PRO A 160 -16.32 19.57 -4.34
N LYS A 161 -16.68 18.29 -4.30
CA LYS A 161 -17.38 17.63 -5.42
C LYS A 161 -18.18 16.43 -4.94
N ILE A 162 -19.39 16.27 -5.46
CA ILE A 162 -20.14 15.01 -5.36
C ILE A 162 -19.53 14.02 -6.35
N THR A 163 -19.04 12.90 -5.85
CA THR A 163 -18.38 11.86 -6.64
C THR A 163 -19.14 10.55 -6.47
N SER A 164 -19.46 9.92 -7.60
CA SER A 164 -19.99 8.55 -7.64
C SER A 164 -18.88 7.60 -8.10
N ILE A 165 -18.82 6.43 -7.49
CA ILE A 165 -17.89 5.37 -7.84
C ILE A 165 -18.64 4.08 -8.14
N TYR A 166 -18.13 3.31 -9.10
CA TYR A 166 -18.78 2.13 -9.66
C TYR A 166 -17.81 0.96 -9.69
N VAL A 167 -18.28 -0.21 -9.23
CA VAL A 167 -17.58 -1.50 -9.36
C VAL A 167 -18.51 -2.49 -10.07
N PRO A 168 -18.12 -3.08 -11.22
CA PRO A 168 -18.93 -4.09 -11.88
C PRO A 168 -19.26 -5.25 -10.93
N LYS A 169 -20.51 -5.71 -10.86
CA LYS A 169 -20.90 -6.79 -9.92
C LYS A 169 -20.10 -8.08 -10.09
N LYS A 170 -19.60 -8.36 -11.30
CA LYS A 170 -18.75 -9.53 -11.57
C LYS A 170 -17.37 -9.48 -10.89
N MET A 171 -16.95 -8.30 -10.44
CA MET A 171 -15.62 -8.08 -9.85
C MET A 171 -15.56 -8.32 -8.36
N LEU A 172 -16.67 -8.33 -7.63
CA LEU A 172 -16.74 -8.65 -6.20
C LEU A 172 -17.83 -9.68 -5.98
N LYS A 173 -17.50 -10.80 -5.33
CA LYS A 173 -18.44 -11.87 -5.02
C LYS A 173 -18.75 -11.91 -3.53
N LYS A 174 -19.88 -12.51 -3.22
CA LYS A 174 -20.30 -12.80 -1.85
C LYS A 174 -19.20 -13.59 -1.12
N ARG A 175 -18.87 -13.14 0.09
CA ARG A 175 -17.84 -13.68 1.00
C ARG A 175 -16.39 -13.46 0.57
N ASP A 176 -16.09 -12.81 -0.56
CA ASP A 176 -14.72 -12.46 -0.92
C ASP A 176 -14.07 -11.65 0.22
N LYS A 177 -12.84 -11.98 0.59
CA LYS A 177 -12.06 -11.25 1.58
C LYS A 177 -11.33 -10.09 0.91
N VAL A 178 -11.72 -8.87 1.24
CA VAL A 178 -11.30 -7.65 0.54
C VAL A 178 -10.33 -6.83 1.38
N LEU A 179 -9.19 -6.45 0.81
CA LEU A 179 -8.28 -5.44 1.34
C LEU A 179 -8.50 -4.13 0.57
N ILE A 180 -8.82 -3.03 1.26
CA ILE A 180 -8.85 -1.71 0.63
C ILE A 180 -7.43 -1.15 0.60
N VAL A 181 -7.01 -0.62 -0.56
CA VAL A 181 -5.74 0.08 -0.74
C VAL A 181 -5.99 1.48 -1.27
N ASP A 182 -5.38 2.48 -0.64
CA ASP A 182 -5.45 3.89 -1.04
C ASP A 182 -4.07 4.55 -0.92
N ASP A 183 -3.77 5.59 -1.70
CA ASP A 183 -2.50 6.31 -1.58
C ASP A 183 -2.51 7.30 -0.40
N LEU A 184 -3.65 7.97 -0.17
CA LEU A 184 -3.80 8.97 0.88
C LEU A 184 -5.18 8.95 1.55
N ILE A 185 -5.20 8.88 2.88
CA ILE A 185 -6.40 9.05 3.69
C ILE A 185 -6.38 10.39 4.45
N ARG A 186 -7.42 11.23 4.26
CA ARG A 186 -7.64 12.47 5.05
C ARG A 186 -8.86 12.39 5.96
N THR A 187 -10.02 12.21 5.33
CA THR A 187 -11.32 12.18 6.04
C THR A 187 -11.89 10.78 6.18
N GLY A 188 -11.37 9.80 5.42
CA GLY A 188 -11.91 8.44 5.36
C GLY A 188 -13.18 8.30 4.52
N ARG A 189 -13.69 9.36 3.87
CA ARG A 189 -14.93 9.29 3.08
C ARG A 189 -14.84 8.35 1.87
N THR A 190 -13.73 8.41 1.13
CA THR A 190 -13.46 7.50 0.00
C THR A 190 -13.45 6.05 0.47
N VAL A 191 -12.66 5.75 1.50
CA VAL A 191 -12.61 4.41 2.11
C VAL A 191 -13.99 3.97 2.57
N LYS A 192 -14.75 4.82 3.26
CA LYS A 192 -16.13 4.53 3.69
C LYS A 192 -17.06 4.19 2.52
N ALA A 193 -16.92 4.85 1.37
CA ALA A 193 -17.69 4.52 0.17
C ALA A 193 -17.31 3.14 -0.38
N LEU A 194 -16.02 2.78 -0.38
CA LEU A 194 -15.56 1.44 -0.75
C LEU A 194 -16.07 0.36 0.21
N ILE A 195 -16.09 0.63 1.53
CA ILE A 195 -16.66 -0.28 2.54
C ILE A 195 -18.13 -0.58 2.23
N LYS A 196 -18.93 0.46 1.95
CA LYS A 196 -20.34 0.26 1.57
C LYS A 196 -20.51 -0.55 0.27
N ILE A 197 -19.60 -0.41 -0.70
CA ILE A 197 -19.60 -1.26 -1.91
C ILE A 197 -19.33 -2.72 -1.54
N ILE A 198 -18.38 -2.98 -0.64
CA ILE A 198 -18.08 -4.33 -0.11
C ILE A 198 -19.32 -4.90 0.60
N ASP A 199 -19.99 -4.10 1.43
CA ASP A 199 -21.22 -4.49 2.14
C ASP A 199 -22.34 -4.86 1.15
N LYS A 200 -22.56 -4.03 0.12
CA LYS A 200 -23.54 -4.31 -0.95
C LYS A 200 -23.24 -5.59 -1.73
N ALA A 201 -21.98 -6.04 -1.74
CA ALA A 201 -21.56 -7.27 -2.39
C ALA A 201 -21.66 -8.51 -1.47
N ASP A 202 -22.11 -8.37 -0.22
CA ASP A 202 -22.00 -9.39 0.83
C ASP A 202 -20.55 -9.90 1.01
N ALA A 203 -19.55 -9.06 0.73
CA ALA A 203 -18.12 -9.38 0.86
C ALA A 203 -17.60 -8.99 2.26
N LYS A 204 -16.36 -9.38 2.59
CA LYS A 204 -15.78 -9.20 3.94
C LYS A 204 -14.54 -8.32 3.90
N LEU A 205 -14.64 -7.13 4.46
CA LEU A 205 -13.48 -6.25 4.66
C LEU A 205 -12.49 -6.88 5.65
N GLN A 206 -11.23 -7.03 5.24
CA GLN A 206 -10.13 -7.51 6.11
C GLN A 206 -9.29 -6.37 6.70
N GLY A 207 -9.27 -5.22 6.03
CA GLY A 207 -8.58 -4.04 6.51
C GLY A 207 -8.40 -2.98 5.43
N VAL A 208 -7.70 -1.92 5.81
CA VAL A 208 -7.34 -0.81 4.94
C VAL A 208 -5.84 -0.59 5.04
N PHE A 209 -5.14 -0.57 3.91
CA PHE A 209 -3.73 -0.22 3.82
C PHE A 209 -3.59 1.08 3.03
N THR A 210 -2.80 2.02 3.53
CA THR A 210 -2.53 3.26 2.79
C THR A 210 -1.09 3.72 2.93
N MET A 211 -0.63 4.48 1.94
CA MET A 211 0.68 5.10 2.03
C MET A 211 0.68 6.17 3.14
N ILE A 212 -0.15 7.20 3.02
CA ILE A 212 -0.19 8.32 3.97
C ILE A 212 -1.58 8.44 4.58
N ALA A 213 -1.64 8.71 5.89
CA ALA A 213 -2.82 9.26 6.54
C ALA A 213 -2.53 10.65 7.12
N ILE A 214 -3.45 11.61 6.94
CA ILE A 214 -3.30 12.98 7.44
C ILE A 214 -4.38 13.29 8.48
N GLY A 215 -3.93 13.76 9.64
CA GLY A 215 -4.79 14.11 10.77
C GLY A 215 -5.45 12.88 11.40
N ASN A 216 -6.50 13.13 12.18
CA ASN A 216 -7.23 12.11 12.96
C ASN A 216 -8.72 12.03 12.60
N VAL A 217 -9.17 12.78 11.58
CA VAL A 217 -10.59 12.81 11.21
C VAL A 217 -11.03 11.44 10.66
N TRP A 218 -10.18 10.83 9.82
CA TRP A 218 -10.43 9.51 9.26
C TRP A 218 -10.58 8.43 10.33
N GLU A 219 -9.87 8.51 11.46
CA GLU A 219 -9.98 7.55 12.56
C GLU A 219 -11.40 7.54 13.11
N LYS A 220 -11.94 8.72 13.43
CA LYS A 220 -13.32 8.86 13.93
C LYS A 220 -14.36 8.42 12.92
N VAL A 221 -14.09 8.60 11.62
CA VAL A 221 -15.02 8.23 10.55
C VAL A 221 -15.01 6.71 10.33
N LEU A 222 -13.84 6.08 10.38
CA LEU A 222 -13.65 4.67 10.05
C LEU A 222 -13.78 3.74 11.26
N SER A 223 -13.62 4.23 12.49
CA SER A 223 -13.74 3.41 13.72
C SER A 223 -15.10 2.71 13.87
N ASN A 224 -16.15 3.25 13.26
CA ASN A 224 -17.48 2.63 13.25
C ASN A 224 -17.63 1.49 12.23
N TYR A 225 -16.62 1.27 11.39
CA TYR A 225 -16.68 0.32 10.25
C TYR A 225 -15.54 -0.69 10.29
N ILE A 226 -14.35 -0.30 10.75
CA ILE A 226 -13.16 -1.13 10.71
C ILE A 226 -12.16 -0.70 11.79
N GLU A 227 -11.58 -1.68 12.48
CA GLU A 227 -10.54 -1.46 13.48
C GLU A 227 -9.13 -1.41 12.86
N LYS A 228 -8.94 -2.13 11.75
CA LYS A 228 -7.63 -2.34 11.10
C LYS A 228 -7.40 -1.37 9.94
N VAL A 229 -6.88 -0.18 10.25
CA VAL A 229 -6.37 0.78 9.26
C VAL A 229 -4.87 0.96 9.46
N HIS A 230 -4.09 0.68 8.42
CA HIS A 230 -2.63 0.63 8.46
C HIS A 230 -2.04 1.66 7.48
N PRO A 231 -1.86 2.93 7.91
CA PRO A 231 -1.05 3.87 7.16
C PRO A 231 0.44 3.58 7.36
N LEU A 232 1.24 3.62 6.29
CA LEU A 232 2.71 3.58 6.43
C LEU A 232 3.24 4.82 7.13
N ILE A 233 2.64 5.98 6.86
CA ILE A 233 2.95 7.23 7.54
C ILE A 233 1.68 7.91 7.99
N LYS A 234 1.63 8.30 9.27
CA LYS A 234 0.63 9.23 9.80
C LYS A 234 1.24 10.62 10.00
N LEU A 235 0.68 11.62 9.32
CA LEU A 235 1.04 13.03 9.45
C LEU A 235 -0.03 13.77 10.27
N PRO A 236 0.33 14.79 11.06
CA PRO A 236 -0.66 15.61 11.75
C PRO A 236 -1.45 16.48 10.74
N LYS A 237 -2.62 16.99 11.16
CA LYS A 237 -3.50 17.82 10.30
C LYS A 237 -2.88 19.19 9.98
N LYS A 238 -2.11 19.74 10.93
CA LYS A 238 -1.28 20.93 10.76
C LYS A 238 0.16 20.51 11.06
N LEU A 239 1.08 20.83 10.16
CA LEU A 239 2.52 20.81 10.44
C LEU A 239 2.97 22.24 10.76
N MET A 240 2.31 22.83 11.75
CA MET A 240 2.68 24.04 12.49
C MET A 240 2.05 23.94 13.87
#